data_AF-A0A066YH29-F1
#
_entry.id   AF-A0A066YH29-F1
#
_cell.length_a   1.000
_cell.length_b   1.000
_cell.length_c   1.000
_cell.angle_alpha   90.00
_cell.angle_beta   90.00
_cell.angle_gamma   90.00
#
_symmetry.space_group_name_H-M   'P 1'
#
loop_
_entity.id
_entity.type
_entity.pdbx_description
1 polymer ?
#
loop_
_entity_poly.entity_id
_entity_poly.type
_entity_poly.pdbx_seq_one_letter_code
_entity_poly.pdbx_strand_id
1 'polypeptide(L)'
;MRAFNRATGHDYGPLAFTAYEGSRSLAEFAVEAARPARPRVGEVGRDELVELIRRVLAAGPDADWYLEAVQAAVTHPAAADVLFWGPDGATPEEMAAELTAYRPIAL
;
A
#
# COMPACT_ATOMS: atom_id res chain seq x y z
N MET A 1 -12.95 1.16 -19.94
CA MET A 1 -11.65 1.18 -19.23
C MET A 1 -10.90 2.52 -19.36
N ARG A 2 -10.41 2.97 -20.53
CA ARG A 2 -9.64 4.24 -20.63
C ARG A 2 -10.34 5.47 -20.05
N ALA A 3 -11.65 5.62 -20.29
CA ALA A 3 -12.43 6.73 -19.72
C ALA A 3 -12.62 6.60 -18.20
N PHE A 4 -12.79 5.37 -17.70
CA PHE A 4 -12.91 5.08 -16.27
C PHE A 4 -11.61 5.40 -15.54
N ASN A 5 -10.48 4.89 -16.03
CA ASN A 5 -9.13 5.17 -15.50
C ASN A 5 -8.80 6.67 -15.49
N ARG A 6 -9.24 7.42 -16.52
CA ARG A 6 -9.12 8.89 -16.49
C ARG A 6 -9.97 9.56 -15.41
N ALA A 7 -11.17 9.05 -15.18
CA ALA A 7 -12.10 9.62 -14.19
C ALA A 7 -11.66 9.32 -12.76
N THR A 8 -11.07 8.14 -12.52
CA THR A 8 -10.68 7.68 -11.18
C THR A 8 -9.19 7.93 -10.88
N GLY A 9 -8.37 8.12 -11.92
CA GLY A 9 -6.90 8.23 -11.79
C GLY A 9 -6.17 6.89 -11.68
N HIS A 10 -6.90 5.77 -11.68
CA HIS A 10 -6.37 4.40 -11.56
C HIS A 10 -5.93 3.84 -12.91
N ASP A 11 -5.19 2.72 -12.91
CA ASP A 11 -4.71 2.01 -14.10
C ASP A 11 -5.32 0.61 -14.25
N TYR A 12 -6.59 0.45 -13.86
CA TYR A 12 -7.32 -0.82 -13.97
C TYR A 12 -7.18 -1.48 -15.35
N GLY A 13 -6.77 -2.75 -15.33
CA GLY A 13 -6.77 -3.66 -16.48
C GLY A 13 -8.00 -4.57 -16.50
N PRO A 14 -8.17 -5.42 -17.54
CA PRO A 14 -9.34 -6.31 -17.66
C PRO A 14 -9.50 -7.23 -16.44
N LEU A 15 -8.39 -7.68 -15.86
CA LEU A 15 -8.36 -8.54 -14.68
C LEU A 15 -8.96 -7.87 -13.43
N ALA A 16 -8.93 -6.53 -13.31
CA ALA A 16 -9.56 -5.83 -12.20
C ALA A 16 -11.10 -5.99 -12.18
N PHE A 17 -11.68 -6.30 -13.35
CA PHE A 17 -13.13 -6.51 -13.50
C PHE A 17 -13.51 -7.99 -13.58
N THR A 18 -12.57 -8.89 -13.93
CA THR A 18 -12.87 -10.32 -14.18
C THR A 18 -12.26 -11.29 -13.17
N ALA A 19 -11.14 -10.94 -12.52
CA ALA A 19 -10.45 -11.84 -11.58
C ALA A 19 -10.98 -11.75 -10.13
N TYR A 20 -11.76 -10.70 -9.82
CA TYR A 20 -12.19 -10.35 -8.47
C TYR A 20 -13.68 -10.69 -8.19
N GLU A 21 -14.28 -11.62 -8.92
CA GLU A 21 -15.72 -11.92 -8.77
C GLU A 21 -16.07 -12.70 -7.48
N GLY A 22 -15.06 -13.16 -6.72
CA GLY A 22 -15.26 -13.88 -5.45
C GLY A 22 -14.83 -13.13 -4.17
N SER A 23 -14.00 -12.09 -4.28
CA SER A 23 -13.33 -11.47 -3.13
C SER A 23 -13.79 -10.05 -2.80
N ARG A 24 -14.62 -9.41 -3.64
CA ARG A 24 -15.28 -8.15 -3.30
C ARG A 24 -16.58 -7.91 -4.06
N SER A 25 -17.51 -7.20 -3.45
CA SER A 25 -18.75 -6.73 -4.04
C SER A 25 -18.54 -5.53 -4.98
N LEU A 26 -19.52 -5.27 -5.85
CA LEU A 26 -19.54 -4.08 -6.71
C LEU A 26 -19.49 -2.77 -5.90
N ALA A 27 -20.12 -2.76 -4.72
CA ALA A 27 -20.11 -1.59 -3.83
C ALA A 27 -18.69 -1.31 -3.28
N GLU A 28 -17.98 -2.35 -2.85
CA GLU A 28 -16.58 -2.23 -2.40
C GLU A 28 -15.67 -1.78 -3.55
N PHE A 29 -15.88 -2.31 -4.77
CA PHE A 29 -15.17 -1.86 -5.96
C PHE A 29 -15.40 -0.36 -6.23
N ALA A 30 -16.64 0.11 -6.12
CA ALA A 30 -16.99 1.51 -6.38
C ALA A 30 -16.38 2.45 -5.33
N VAL A 31 -16.35 2.03 -4.05
CA VAL A 31 -15.72 2.81 -2.98
C VAL A 31 -14.21 2.93 -3.22
N GLU A 32 -13.54 1.85 -3.60
CA GLU A 32 -12.12 1.90 -3.95
C GLU A 32 -11.86 2.83 -5.14
N ALA A 33 -12.61 2.67 -6.23
CA ALA A 33 -12.42 3.45 -7.44
C ALA A 33 -12.70 4.95 -7.25
N ALA A 34 -13.46 5.34 -6.21
CA ALA A 34 -13.70 6.73 -5.84
C ALA A 34 -12.53 7.35 -5.06
N ARG A 35 -11.57 6.56 -4.58
CA ARG A 35 -10.40 7.03 -3.82
C ARG A 35 -9.26 7.48 -4.74
N PRO A 36 -8.37 8.37 -4.25
CA PRO A 36 -7.15 8.72 -4.95
C PRO A 36 -6.33 7.47 -5.29
N ALA A 37 -6.04 7.30 -6.57
CA ALA A 37 -5.38 6.10 -7.10
C ALA A 37 -3.95 5.88 -6.64
N ARG A 38 -3.27 6.93 -6.20
CA ARG A 38 -1.89 6.85 -5.72
C ARG A 38 -1.75 7.75 -4.49
N PRO A 39 -1.18 7.26 -3.39
CA PRO A 39 -0.85 8.10 -2.25
C PRO A 39 0.10 9.22 -2.67
N ARG A 40 -0.29 10.48 -2.45
CA ARG A 40 0.66 11.61 -2.45
C ARG A 40 1.14 11.77 -1.02
N VAL A 41 2.10 10.94 -0.63
CA VAL A 41 2.69 11.02 0.71
C VAL A 41 3.75 12.11 0.70
N GLY A 42 3.64 13.07 1.60
CA GLY A 42 4.68 14.09 1.82
C GLY A 42 5.89 13.47 2.54
N GLU A 43 6.67 14.30 3.23
CA GLU A 43 7.62 13.77 4.22
C GLU A 43 6.81 13.06 5.31
N VAL A 44 7.05 11.75 5.48
CA VAL A 44 6.38 10.91 6.48
C VAL A 44 7.29 10.78 7.69
N GLY A 45 6.79 11.21 8.85
CA GLY A 45 7.47 11.03 10.12
C GLY A 45 7.46 9.56 10.57
N ARG A 46 8.30 9.22 11.55
CA ARG A 46 8.38 7.85 12.10
C ARG A 46 7.02 7.35 12.60
N ASP A 47 6.30 8.16 13.37
CA ASP A 47 5.02 7.77 13.97
C ASP A 47 3.94 7.56 12.90
N GLU A 48 3.97 8.36 11.84
CA GLU A 48 3.07 8.22 10.69
C GLU A 48 3.37 6.93 9.91
N LEU A 49 4.66 6.61 9.69
CA LEU A 49 5.06 5.35 9.05
C LEU A 49 4.59 4.14 9.88
N VAL A 50 4.73 4.20 11.21
CA VAL A 50 4.24 3.16 12.12
C VAL A 50 2.73 2.98 11.99
N GLU A 51 1.97 4.08 11.91
CA GLU A 51 0.52 4.01 11.71
C GLU A 51 0.13 3.42 10.35
N LEU A 52 0.84 3.78 9.28
CA LEU A 52 0.63 3.17 7.96
C LEU A 52 0.85 1.65 8.02
N ILE A 53 1.93 1.20 8.66
CA ILE A 53 2.22 -0.24 8.84
C ILE A 53 1.10 -0.94 9.62
N ARG A 54 0.61 -0.36 10.70
CA ARG A 54 -0.53 -0.92 11.46
C ARG A 54 -1.75 -1.11 10.58
N ARG A 55 -2.06 -0.14 9.72
CA ARG A 55 -3.22 -0.22 8.81
C ARG A 55 -3.05 -1.26 7.71
N VAL A 56 -1.82 -1.48 7.23
CA VAL A 56 -1.51 -2.60 6.33
C VAL A 56 -1.78 -3.93 7.03
N LEU A 57 -1.21 -4.14 8.22
CA LEU A 57 -1.30 -5.40 8.96
C LEU A 57 -2.71 -5.71 9.47
N ALA A 58 -3.54 -4.69 9.68
CA ALA A 58 -4.96 -4.87 10.02
C ALA A 58 -5.77 -5.53 8.89
N ALA A 59 -5.21 -5.67 7.68
CA ALA A 59 -5.82 -6.33 6.52
C ALA A 59 -7.25 -5.83 6.20
N GLY A 60 -7.48 -4.54 6.40
CA GLY A 60 -8.75 -3.89 6.09
C GLY A 60 -8.98 -3.71 4.57
N PRO A 61 -10.15 -3.18 4.17
CA PRO A 61 -10.50 -2.91 2.77
C PRO A 61 -9.55 -1.93 2.05
N ASP A 62 -8.64 -1.32 2.81
CA ASP A 62 -7.72 -0.27 2.36
C ASP A 62 -6.26 -0.71 2.48
N ALA A 63 -6.01 -1.98 2.86
CA ALA A 63 -4.67 -2.49 3.13
C ALA A 63 -3.72 -2.30 1.93
N ASP A 64 -4.20 -2.54 0.70
CA ASP A 64 -3.43 -2.33 -0.52
C ASP A 64 -3.01 -0.86 -0.69
N TRP A 65 -3.92 0.08 -0.41
CA TRP A 65 -3.60 1.51 -0.48
C TRP A 65 -2.57 1.92 0.58
N TYR A 66 -2.69 1.42 1.80
CA TYR A 66 -1.70 1.69 2.85
C TYR A 66 -0.35 1.05 2.53
N LEU A 67 -0.32 -0.09 1.85
CA LEU A 67 0.92 -0.73 1.40
C LEU A 67 1.63 0.15 0.37
N GLU A 68 0.90 0.68 -0.62
CA GLU A 68 1.46 1.66 -1.56
C GLU A 68 1.98 2.91 -0.84
N ALA A 69 1.30 3.37 0.21
CA ALA A 69 1.74 4.54 0.98
C ALA A 69 3.04 4.26 1.73
N VAL A 70 3.20 3.07 2.33
CA VAL A 70 4.45 2.65 2.96
C VAL A 70 5.58 2.58 1.93
N GLN A 71 5.33 1.93 0.79
CA GLN A 71 6.32 1.79 -0.28
C GLN A 71 6.77 3.14 -0.84
N ALA A 72 5.86 4.10 -0.96
CA ALA A 72 6.19 5.45 -1.41
C ALA A 72 6.96 6.27 -0.36
N ALA A 73 6.77 5.98 0.93
CA ALA A 73 7.40 6.72 2.04
C ALA A 73 8.84 6.31 2.34
N VAL A 74 9.29 5.14 1.85
CA VAL A 74 10.59 4.56 2.22
C VAL A 74 11.43 4.23 0.99
N THR A 75 12.75 4.30 1.10
CA THR A 75 13.67 3.91 0.02
C THR A 75 13.95 2.41 -0.03
N HIS A 76 13.36 1.64 0.90
CA HIS A 76 13.60 0.20 1.03
C HIS A 76 12.99 -0.55 -0.18
N PRO A 77 13.81 -1.22 -1.02
CA PRO A 77 13.33 -1.78 -2.28
C PRO A 77 12.36 -2.97 -2.09
N ALA A 78 12.45 -3.63 -0.94
CA ALA A 78 11.63 -4.80 -0.58
C ALA A 78 10.71 -4.52 0.62
N ALA A 79 10.07 -3.34 0.65
CA ALA A 79 9.27 -2.92 1.82
C ALA A 79 8.14 -3.91 2.15
N ALA A 80 7.49 -4.49 1.13
CA ALA A 80 6.45 -5.52 1.34
C ALA A 80 7.02 -6.77 2.02
N ASP A 81 8.25 -7.17 1.69
CA ASP A 81 8.86 -8.36 2.27
C ASP A 81 9.13 -8.18 3.76
N VAL A 82 9.52 -6.97 4.19
CA VAL A 82 9.68 -6.65 5.61
C VAL A 82 8.36 -6.81 6.36
N LEU A 83 7.24 -6.41 5.76
CA LEU A 83 5.93 -6.45 6.41
C LEU A 83 5.31 -7.85 6.47
N PHE A 84 5.49 -8.65 5.42
CA PHE A 84 4.78 -9.93 5.26
C PHE A 84 5.66 -11.18 5.43
N TRP A 85 6.97 -11.02 5.28
CA TRP A 85 7.96 -12.10 5.34
C TRP A 85 9.12 -11.79 6.31
N GLY A 86 8.99 -10.72 7.09
CA GLY A 86 9.94 -10.36 8.14
C GLY A 86 9.90 -11.33 9.33
N PRO A 87 10.70 -11.06 10.37
CA PRO A 87 10.72 -11.88 11.57
C PRO A 87 9.33 -12.01 12.20
N ASP A 88 8.97 -13.23 12.60
CA ASP A 88 7.69 -13.50 13.27
C ASP A 88 7.52 -12.63 14.52
N GLY A 89 6.37 -11.95 14.62
CA GLY A 89 6.03 -11.13 15.79
C GLY A 89 6.72 -9.76 15.83
N ALA A 90 7.40 -9.34 14.76
CA ALA A 90 7.92 -7.98 14.67
C ALA A 90 6.82 -6.94 14.87
N THR A 91 7.08 -5.96 15.72
CA THR A 91 6.18 -4.85 15.97
C THR A 91 6.22 -3.84 14.82
N PRO A 92 5.14 -3.06 14.60
CA PRO A 92 5.14 -1.97 13.62
C PRO A 92 6.32 -1.00 13.78
N GLU A 93 6.75 -0.75 15.02
CA GLU A 93 7.88 0.10 15.36
C GLU A 93 9.23 -0.49 14.92
N GLU A 94 9.41 -1.80 15.05
CA GLU A 94 10.60 -2.52 14.59
C GLU A 94 10.64 -2.58 13.06
N MET A 95 9.51 -2.86 12.42
CA MET A 95 9.39 -2.82 10.95
C MET A 95 9.70 -1.42 10.41
N ALA A 96 9.17 -0.36 11.03
CA ALA A 96 9.49 1.02 10.64
C ALA A 96 10.98 1.34 10.80
N ALA A 97 11.62 0.83 11.86
CA ALA A 97 13.06 1.00 12.08
C ALA A 97 13.87 0.30 10.98
N GLU A 98 13.49 -0.92 10.60
CA GLU A 98 14.15 -1.67 9.52
C GLU A 98 14.01 -0.96 8.17
N LEU A 99 12.79 -0.57 7.80
CA LEU A 99 12.51 0.12 6.53
C LEU A 99 13.30 1.43 6.39
N THR A 100 13.45 2.17 7.49
CA THR A 100 14.17 3.46 7.50
C THR A 100 15.68 3.31 7.69
N ALA A 101 16.16 2.17 8.16
CA ALA A 101 17.58 1.88 8.28
C ALA A 101 18.25 1.60 6.93
N TYR A 102 17.48 1.15 5.93
CA TYR A 102 18.03 0.89 4.61
C TYR A 102 18.69 2.14 4.00
N ARG A 103 19.88 1.94 3.45
CA ARG A 103 20.65 2.95 2.73
C ARG A 103 20.91 2.43 1.32
N PRO A 104 20.36 3.08 0.28
CA PRO A 104 20.64 2.70 -1.10
C PRO A 104 22.14 2.71 -1.37
N ILE A 105 22.64 1.69 -2.07
CA ILE A 105 24.01 1.70 -2.58
C ILE A 105 24.04 2.69 -3.74
N ALA A 106 24.88 3.73 -3.64
CA ALA A 106 25.14 4.61 -4.78
C ALA A 106 25.91 3.80 -5.83
N LEU A 107 25.32 3.64 -7.00
CA LEU A 107 25.95 3.02 -8.18
C LEU A 107 26.67 4.07 -9.01
#